data_AF-A0A6C2C480-F1
#
_entry.id   AF-A0A6C2C480-F1
#
_cell.length_a   1.000
_cell.length_b   1.000
_cell.length_c   1.000
_cell.angle_alpha   90.00
_cell.angle_beta   90.00
_cell.angle_gamma   90.00
#
_symmetry.space_group_name_H-M   'P 1'
#
loop_
_entity.id
_entity.type
_entity.pdbx_description
1 polymer ?
#
loop_
_entity_poly.entity_id
_entity_poly.type
_entity_poly.pdbx_seq_one_letter_code
_entity_poly.pdbx_strand_id
1 'polypeptide(L)'
;NIKAGKRWSGDTVSTSTTEYRNGVSAKENASFRAYGSYAESFRDYARLIGNNPRYAGVVGQTDATAFARGLQSAGYATDPLYADKLARIINGNTLRTALAASTTRSA
;
A
#
# COMPACT_ATOMS: atom_id res chain seq x y z
N ASN A 1 3.65 1.12 -3.50
CA ASN A 1 3.90 2.34 -4.31
C ASN A 1 2.81 3.36 -3.99
N ILE A 2 3.12 4.66 -4.03
CA ILE A 2 2.16 5.75 -3.76
C ILE A 2 2.11 6.64 -4.99
N LYS A 3 0.92 6.88 -5.57
CA LYS A 3 0.79 7.78 -6.72
C LYS A 3 1.24 9.20 -6.35
N ALA A 4 1.93 9.86 -7.27
CA ALA A 4 2.27 11.27 -7.17
C ALA A 4 1.03 12.10 -7.50
N GLY A 5 0.26 12.46 -6.47
CA GLY A 5 -0.88 13.37 -6.61
C GLY A 5 -0.44 14.82 -6.77
N LYS A 6 -1.38 15.73 -7.05
CA LYS A 6 -1.11 17.17 -7.29
C LYS A 6 -0.31 17.89 -6.19
N ARG A 7 -0.33 17.38 -4.96
CA ARG A 7 0.39 17.94 -3.80
C ARG A 7 1.79 17.38 -3.63
N TRP A 8 2.21 16.42 -4.45
CA TRP A 8 3.56 15.87 -4.41
C TRP A 8 4.49 16.74 -5.24
N SER A 9 5.59 17.20 -4.64
CA SER A 9 6.60 18.04 -5.27
C SER A 9 7.99 17.41 -5.30
N GLY A 10 8.12 16.14 -4.84
CA GLY A 10 9.38 15.41 -4.88
C GLY A 10 9.56 14.63 -6.17
N ASP A 11 10.61 13.81 -6.21
CA ASP A 11 10.94 13.00 -7.39
C ASP A 11 9.81 12.03 -7.74
N THR A 12 9.73 11.71 -9.03
CA THR A 12 8.72 10.77 -9.54
C THR A 12 9.31 9.79 -10.53
N VAL A 13 8.67 8.63 -10.63
CA VAL A 13 8.88 7.67 -11.70
C VAL A 13 7.54 7.37 -12.36
N SER A 14 7.48 7.49 -13.69
CA SER A 14 6.29 7.17 -14.47
C SER A 14 6.37 5.75 -15.00
N THR A 15 5.31 4.97 -14.82
CA THR A 15 5.25 3.59 -15.31
C THR A 15 3.83 3.21 -15.74
N SER A 16 3.72 2.18 -16.59
CA SER A 16 2.44 1.62 -17.00
C SER A 16 1.86 0.79 -15.85
N THR A 17 0.61 1.09 -15.50
CA THR A 17 -0.11 0.48 -14.39
C THR A 17 -1.42 -0.11 -14.85
N THR A 18 -1.98 -1.02 -14.06
CA THR A 18 -3.35 -1.49 -14.25
C THR A 18 -4.25 -0.81 -13.23
N GLU A 19 -5.30 -0.17 -13.70
CA GLU A 19 -6.30 0.50 -12.86
C GLU A 19 -7.69 -0.01 -13.20
N TYR A 20 -8.55 -0.11 -12.19
CA TYR A 20 -9.91 -0.59 -12.35
C TYR A 20 -10.89 0.58 -12.34
N ARG A 21 -11.71 0.70 -13.39
CA ARG A 21 -12.80 1.68 -13.46
C ARG A 21 -14.09 0.92 -13.76
N ASN A 22 -15.08 1.06 -12.89
CA ASN A 22 -16.33 0.29 -12.98
C ASN A 22 -16.10 -1.23 -13.10
N GLY A 23 -15.09 -1.75 -12.39
CA GLY A 23 -14.72 -3.18 -12.41
C GLY A 23 -13.91 -3.62 -13.64
N VAL A 24 -13.70 -2.76 -14.63
CA VAL A 24 -12.92 -3.08 -15.83
C VAL A 24 -11.48 -2.61 -15.65
N SER A 25 -10.52 -3.51 -15.85
CA SER A 25 -9.09 -3.17 -15.80
C SER A 25 -8.66 -2.47 -17.09
N ALA A 26 -7.97 -1.35 -16.97
CA ALA A 26 -7.34 -0.63 -18.06
C ALA A 26 -5.87 -0.36 -17.74
N LYS A 27 -5.03 -0.29 -18.78
CA LYS A 27 -3.65 0.17 -18.63
C LYS A 27 -3.61 1.70 -18.67
N GLU A 28 -2.98 2.32 -17.68
CA GLU A 28 -2.72 3.76 -17.68
C GLU A 28 -1.28 4.04 -17.23
N ASN A 29 -0.65 5.05 -17.85
CA ASN A 29 0.61 5.58 -17.35
C ASN A 29 0.31 6.43 -16.12
N ALA A 30 0.97 6.11 -15.00
CA ALA A 30 0.84 6.86 -13.77
C ALA A 30 2.22 7.18 -13.19
N SER A 31 2.33 8.38 -12.60
CA SER A 31 3.52 8.80 -11.87
C SER A 31 3.41 8.37 -10.41
N PHE A 32 4.49 7.79 -9.90
CA PHE A 32 4.64 7.40 -8.50
C PHE A 32 5.72 8.22 -7.85
N ARG A 33 5.57 8.46 -6.54
CA ARG A 33 6.61 9.08 -5.72
C ARG A 33 7.86 8.20 -5.75
N ALA A 34 9.00 8.82 -6.03
CA ALA A 34 10.32 8.19 -5.92
C ALA A 34 11.01 8.65 -4.64
N TYR A 35 11.88 7.80 -4.10
CA TYR A 35 12.54 8.01 -2.82
C TYR A 35 14.00 7.55 -2.90
N GLY A 36 14.88 8.19 -2.14
CA GLY A 36 16.29 7.80 -2.07
C GLY A 36 16.54 6.56 -1.21
N SER A 37 15.57 6.12 -0.41
CA SER A 37 15.68 4.94 0.45
C SER A 37 14.34 4.32 0.82
N TYR A 38 14.36 3.06 1.26
CA TYR A 38 13.18 2.42 1.85
C TYR A 38 12.68 3.17 3.09
N ALA A 39 13.58 3.63 3.97
CA ALA A 39 13.21 4.38 5.17
C ALA A 39 12.42 5.65 4.86
N GLU A 40 12.79 6.38 3.80
CA GLU A 40 12.04 7.52 3.32
C GLU A 40 10.64 7.13 2.82
N SER A 41 10.54 6.06 2.03
CA SER A 41 9.26 5.57 1.52
C SER A 41 8.29 5.16 2.64
N PHE A 42 8.79 4.49 3.69
CA PHE A 42 7.98 4.06 4.83
C PHE A 42 7.54 5.25 5.69
N ARG A 43 8.41 6.26 5.87
CA ARG A 43 8.06 7.50 6.58
C ARG A 43 6.96 8.28 5.85
N ASP A 44 7.03 8.36 4.53
CA ASP A 44 5.99 9.04 3.74
C ASP A 44 4.68 8.25 3.74
N TYR A 45 4.74 6.91 3.65
CA TYR A 45 3.57 6.05 3.82
C TYR A 45 2.91 6.25 5.20
N ALA A 46 3.70 6.22 6.28
CA ALA A 46 3.19 6.42 7.64
C ALA A 46 2.53 7.80 7.80
N ARG A 47 3.13 8.85 7.23
CA ARG A 47 2.53 10.20 7.21
C ARG A 47 1.22 10.22 6.43
N LEU A 48 1.17 9.57 5.27
CA LEU A 48 -0.04 9.50 4.44
C LEU A 48 -1.19 8.83 5.19
N ILE A 49 -0.95 7.65 5.78
CA ILE A 49 -1.98 6.87 6.48
C ILE A 49 -2.34 7.53 7.81
N GLY A 50 -1.36 8.04 8.56
CA GLY A 50 -1.57 8.64 9.88
C GLY A 50 -2.24 10.02 9.85
N ASN A 51 -1.94 10.86 8.86
CA ASN A 51 -2.37 12.26 8.89
C ASN A 51 -3.54 12.58 7.94
N ASN A 52 -3.88 11.71 6.99
CA ASN A 52 -4.98 11.95 6.07
C ASN A 52 -6.29 11.39 6.65
N PRO A 53 -7.31 12.23 6.94
CA PRO A 53 -8.57 11.79 7.54
C PRO A 53 -9.27 10.65 6.78
N ARG A 54 -9.01 10.55 5.47
CA ARG A 54 -9.48 9.44 4.63
C ARG A 54 -9.12 8.05 5.18
N TYR A 55 -7.98 7.93 5.87
CA TYR A 55 -7.46 6.67 6.41
C TYR A 55 -7.67 6.54 7.92
N ALA A 56 -8.48 7.39 8.57
CA ALA A 56 -8.65 7.36 10.03
C ALA A 56 -9.10 5.99 10.56
N GLY A 57 -9.95 5.25 9.82
CA GLY A 57 -10.40 3.91 10.21
C GLY A 57 -9.36 2.79 10.06
N VAL A 58 -8.20 3.09 9.45
CA VAL A 58 -7.09 2.15 9.26
C VAL A 58 -6.12 2.18 10.44
N VAL A 59 -5.94 3.35 11.05
CA VAL A 59 -4.97 3.56 12.13
C VAL A 59 -5.39 2.75 13.36
N GLY A 60 -4.45 1.97 13.92
CA GLY A 60 -4.68 1.15 15.10
C GLY A 60 -5.30 -0.23 14.84
N GLN A 61 -5.64 -0.56 13.58
CA GLN A 61 -6.12 -1.90 13.24
C GLN A 61 -5.02 -2.95 13.40
N THR A 62 -5.30 -4.00 14.17
CA THR A 62 -4.42 -5.16 14.34
C THR A 62 -4.91 -6.40 13.60
N ASP A 63 -6.17 -6.42 13.16
CA ASP A 63 -6.70 -7.45 12.28
C ASP A 63 -6.35 -7.14 10.81
N ALA A 64 -5.74 -8.11 10.14
CA ALA A 64 -5.27 -7.97 8.77
C ALA A 64 -6.40 -7.67 7.78
N THR A 65 -7.56 -8.29 7.98
CA THR A 65 -8.72 -8.13 7.08
C THR A 65 -9.35 -6.75 7.27
N ALA A 66 -9.53 -6.32 8.53
CA ALA A 66 -10.03 -4.99 8.87
C ALA A 66 -9.10 -3.89 8.34
N PHE A 67 -7.78 -4.05 8.50
CA PHE A 67 -6.79 -3.14 7.94
C PHE A 67 -6.90 -3.05 6.41
N ALA A 68 -6.93 -4.19 5.73
CA ALA A 68 -6.97 -4.25 4.27
C ALA A 68 -8.28 -3.68 3.69
N ARG A 69 -9.42 -3.97 4.32
CA ARG A 69 -10.72 -3.39 3.97
C ARG A 69 -10.75 -1.89 4.21
N GLY A 70 -10.21 -1.43 5.34
CA GLY A 70 -10.09 0.00 5.63
C GLY A 70 -9.32 0.74 4.55
N LEU A 71 -8.18 0.20 4.09
CA LEU A 71 -7.42 0.77 2.97
C LEU A 71 -8.22 0.80 1.66
N GLN A 72 -8.95 -0.28 1.34
CA GLN A 72 -9.75 -0.34 0.12
C GLN A 72 -10.92 0.65 0.15
N SER A 73 -11.68 0.71 1.24
CA SER A 73 -12.79 1.66 1.42
C SER A 73 -12.29 3.10 1.41
N ALA A 74 -11.10 3.34 1.93
CA ALA A 74 -10.40 4.62 1.85
C ALA A 74 -9.77 4.87 0.46
N GLY A 75 -10.03 4.02 -0.55
CA GLY A 75 -9.60 4.20 -1.93
C GLY A 75 -8.09 4.28 -2.11
N TYR A 76 -7.34 3.46 -1.37
CA TYR A 76 -5.90 3.27 -1.56
C TYR A 76 -5.58 2.56 -2.88
N ALA A 77 -6.44 1.63 -3.30
CA ALA A 77 -6.36 0.90 -4.56
C ALA A 77 -7.73 0.89 -5.26
N THR A 78 -7.72 0.79 -6.59
CA THR A 78 -8.94 0.70 -7.40
C THR A 78 -9.39 -0.74 -7.65
N ASP A 79 -8.48 -1.71 -7.49
CA ASP A 79 -8.75 -3.14 -7.65
C ASP A 79 -9.85 -3.59 -6.66
N PRO A 80 -10.98 -4.14 -7.16
CA PRO A 80 -12.07 -4.57 -6.30
C PRO A 80 -11.69 -5.72 -5.36
N LEU A 81 -10.61 -6.46 -5.64
CA LEU A 81 -10.12 -7.57 -4.84
C LEU A 81 -8.89 -7.19 -4.00
N TYR A 82 -8.60 -5.89 -3.84
CA TYR A 82 -7.40 -5.44 -3.13
C TYR A 82 -7.33 -5.96 -1.69
N ALA A 83 -8.41 -5.81 -0.91
CA ALA A 83 -8.43 -6.21 0.48
C ALA A 83 -8.19 -7.70 0.65
N ASP A 84 -8.84 -8.52 -0.19
CA ASP A 84 -8.70 -9.98 -0.14
C ASP A 84 -7.27 -10.43 -0.51
N LYS A 85 -6.67 -9.81 -1.53
CA LYS A 85 -5.28 -10.08 -1.92
C LYS A 85 -4.31 -9.71 -0.80
N LEU A 86 -4.48 -8.54 -0.20
CA LEU A 86 -3.60 -8.07 0.87
C LEU A 86 -3.76 -8.93 2.14
N ALA A 87 -4.98 -9.23 2.56
CA ALA A 87 -5.25 -10.10 3.70
C ALA A 87 -4.67 -11.50 3.51
N ARG A 88 -4.75 -12.06 2.28
CA ARG A 88 -4.11 -13.34 1.95
C ARG A 88 -2.59 -13.31 2.08
N ILE A 89 -1.95 -12.20 1.71
CA ILE A 89 -0.50 -12.04 1.87
C ILE A 89 -0.13 -11.95 3.36
N ILE A 90 -0.83 -11.11 4.13
CA ILE A 90 -0.55 -10.90 5.56
C ILE A 90 -0.69 -12.23 6.34
N ASN A 91 -1.76 -12.99 6.05
CA ASN A 91 -2.03 -14.27 6.72
C ASN A 91 -1.30 -15.47 6.09
N GLY A 92 -0.58 -15.25 4.99
CA GLY A 92 -0.02 -16.30 4.15
C GLY A 92 1.26 -16.93 4.72
N ASN A 93 1.49 -18.20 4.36
CA ASN A 93 2.66 -18.95 4.81
C ASN A 93 3.98 -18.33 4.35
N THR A 94 4.03 -17.79 3.13
CA THR A 94 5.24 -17.17 2.56
C THR A 94 5.76 -16.04 3.45
N LEU A 95 4.89 -15.12 3.89
CA LEU A 95 5.29 -14.02 4.76
C LEU A 95 5.71 -14.54 6.13
N ARG A 96 4.94 -15.48 6.71
CA ARG A 96 5.26 -16.08 8.01
C ARG A 96 6.65 -16.71 8.05
N THR A 97 6.98 -17.51 7.03
CA THR A 97 8.30 -18.15 6.93
C THR A 97 9.42 -17.12 6.76
N ALA A 98 9.20 -16.09 5.95
CA ALA A 98 10.19 -15.03 5.76
C ALA A 98 10.47 -14.24 7.06
N LEU A 99 9.42 -13.94 7.84
CA LEU A 99 9.57 -13.27 9.14
C LEU A 99 10.34 -14.14 10.13
N ALA A 100 10.01 -15.43 10.23
CA ALA A 100 10.72 -16.38 11.11
C ALA A 100 12.21 -16.46 10.75
N ALA A 101 12.54 -16.58 9.46
CA ALA A 101 13.94 -16.62 9.00
C ALA A 101 14.69 -15.30 9.25
N SER A 102 14.01 -14.16 9.19
CA SER A 102 14.61 -12.85 9.50
C SER A 102 14.94 -12.71 10.98
N THR A 103 14.06 -13.15 11.88
CA THR A 103 14.31 -13.11 13.33
C THR A 103 15.52 -13.97 13.71
N THR A 104 15.69 -15.13 13.09
CA THR A 104 16.84 -16.01 13.31
C THR A 104 18.17 -15.40 12.85
N ARG A 105 18.19 -14.56 11.81
CA ARG A 105 19.43 -13.90 11.34
C ARG A 105 19.87 -12.71 12.19
N SER A 106 19.01 -12.23 13.08
CA SER A 106 19.27 -11.07 13.95
C SER A 106 19.57 -11.46 15.40
N ALA A 107 19.59 -12.76 15.72
CA ALA A 107 19.95 -13.33 17.02
C ALA A 107 21.30 -14.05 16.90
#